data_AF-A0A839S3Q2-F1
#
_entry.id   AF-A0A839S3Q2-F1
#
_cell.length_a   1.000
_cell.length_b   1.000
_cell.length_c   1.000
_cell.angle_alpha   90.00
_cell.angle_beta   90.00
_cell.angle_gamma   90.00
#
_symmetry.space_group_name_H-M   'P 1'
#
loop_
_entity.id
_entity.type
_entity.pdbx_description
1 polymer ?
#
loop_
_entity_poly.entity_id
_entity_poly.type
_entity_poly.pdbx_seq_one_letter_code
_entity_poly.pdbx_strand_id
1 'polypeptide(L)' 'MSDQNEWVVPCRDLAGRKRKLTVFSSEEQVVVVAPPGETAVLGPLEVGRFRAALRDAVVHLAQHDQDEAGETV' A
#
# COMPACT_ATOMS: atom_id res chain seq x y z
N MET A 1 -4.39 -18.31 -5.14
CA MET A 1 -4.58 -17.71 -3.80
C MET A 1 -4.53 -16.22 -4.03
N SER A 2 -5.50 -15.46 -3.54
CA SER A 2 -5.71 -14.06 -3.94
C SER A 2 -4.43 -13.25 -3.80
N ASP A 3 -3.90 -12.73 -4.91
CA ASP A 3 -2.80 -11.77 -4.94
C ASP A 3 -3.21 -10.58 -4.07
N GLN A 4 -2.74 -10.56 -2.84
CA GLN A 4 -3.10 -9.53 -1.88
C GLN A 4 -2.25 -8.31 -2.18
N ASN A 5 -2.63 -7.67 -3.29
CA ASN A 5 -1.96 -6.54 -3.90
C ASN A 5 -2.50 -5.19 -3.36
N GLU A 6 -3.27 -5.25 -2.27
CA GLU A 6 -3.94 -4.11 -1.64
C GLU A 6 -3.78 -4.18 -0.12
N TRP A 7 -3.29 -3.09 0.47
CA TRP A 7 -3.18 -2.89 1.91
C TRP A 7 -3.94 -1.66 2.34
N VAL A 8 -4.80 -1.82 3.36
CA VAL A 8 -5.58 -0.72 3.93
C VAL A 8 -4.95 -0.28 5.25
N VAL A 9 -4.53 0.98 5.29
CA VAL A 9 -3.97 1.61 6.49
C VAL A 9 -4.99 2.58 7.08
N PRO A 10 -5.48 2.36 8.31
CA PRO A 10 -6.38 3.30 8.96
C PRO A 10 -5.63 4.62 9.18
N CYS A 11 -6.31 5.74 8.95
CA CYS A 11 -5.77 7.08 9.19
C CYS A 11 -6.87 8.01 9.71
N ARG A 12 -6.52 9.28 9.94
CA ARG A 12 -7.49 10.33 10.24
C ARG A 12 -7.38 11.44 9.21
N ASP A 13 -8.41 12.29 9.11
CA ASP A 13 -8.30 13.57 8.42
C ASP A 13 -7.95 14.70 9.41
N LEU A 14 -7.84 15.94 8.91
CA LEU A 14 -7.65 17.12 9.75
C LEU A 14 -8.80 17.38 10.75
N ALA A 15 -10.01 16.87 10.46
CA ALA A 15 -11.15 16.93 11.36
C ALA A 15 -11.16 15.79 12.40
N GLY A 16 -10.13 14.93 12.42
CA GLY A 16 -10.00 13.80 13.33
C GLY A 16 -10.92 12.62 13.01
N ARG A 17 -11.66 12.66 11.89
CA ARG A 17 -12.56 11.59 11.46
C ARG A 17 -11.73 10.40 10.97
N LYS A 18 -12.19 9.19 11.26
CA LYS A 18 -11.52 7.96 10.81
C LYS A 18 -11.67 7.83 9.30
N ARG A 19 -10.53 7.71 8.62
CA ARG A 19 -10.40 7.49 7.18
C ARG A 19 -9.48 6.29 6.92
N LYS A 20 -9.26 5.99 5.65
CA LYS A 20 -8.42 4.89 5.18
C LYS A 20 -7.51 5.39 4.08
N LEU A 21 -6.23 5.07 4.19
CA LEU A 21 -5.26 5.10 3.11
C LEU A 21 -5.21 3.72 2.49
N THR A 22 -5.15 3.66 1.17
CA THR A 22 -4.98 2.38 0.47
C THR A 22 -3.66 2.39 -0.28
N VAL A 23 -2.89 1.32 -0.11
CA VAL A 23 -1.65 1.06 -0.84
C VAL A 23 -1.93 -0.10 -1.77
N PHE A 24 -1.53 0.05 -3.03
CA PHE A 24 -1.59 -1.00 -4.04
C PHE A 24 -0.19 -1.21 -4.58
N SER A 25 0.17 -2.44 -4.95
CA SER A 25 1.25 -2.65 -5.91
C SER A 25 0.65 -2.81 -7.32
N SER A 26 1.42 -2.48 -8.34
CA SER A 26 1.21 -2.90 -9.73
C SER A 26 2.44 -3.72 -10.11
N GLU A 27 2.53 -4.20 -11.35
CA GLU A 27 3.72 -4.90 -11.86
C GLU A 27 5.01 -4.08 -11.79
N GLU A 28 4.93 -2.73 -11.80
CA GLU A 28 6.14 -1.87 -11.87
C GLU A 28 6.22 -0.81 -10.76
N GLN A 29 5.14 -0.59 -10.00
CA GLN A 29 5.04 0.54 -9.09
C GLN A 29 4.19 0.27 -7.86
N VAL A 30 4.43 1.06 -6.80
CA VAL A 30 3.57 1.11 -5.62
C VAL A 30 2.73 2.38 -5.68
N VAL A 31 1.40 2.22 -5.66
CA VAL A 31 0.42 3.31 -5.74
C VAL A 31 -0.18 3.54 -4.36
N VAL A 32 -0.20 4.79 -3.91
CA VAL A 32 -0.84 5.18 -2.65
C VAL A 32 -2.02 6.10 -2.92
N VAL A 33 -3.20 5.68 -2.51
CA VAL A 33 -4.44 6.45 -2.64
C VAL A 33 -4.83 7.04 -1.29
N ALA A 34 -4.72 8.36 -1.20
CA ALA A 34 -5.25 9.13 -0.08
C ALA A 34 -6.77 9.25 -0.17
N PRO A 35 -7.47 9.46 0.96
CA PRO A 35 -8.89 9.80 0.94
C PRO A 35 -9.15 11.00 0.01
N PRO A 36 -10.17 10.95 -0.85
CA PRO A 36 -10.42 12.01 -1.83
C PRO A 36 -10.69 13.34 -1.14
N GLY A 37 -9.98 14.39 -1.58
CA GLY A 37 -10.20 15.78 -1.13
C GLY A 37 -9.77 16.09 0.30
N GLU A 38 -9.11 15.17 1.01
CA GLU A 38 -8.75 15.34 2.43
C GLU A 38 -7.28 14.98 2.69
N THR A 39 -6.64 15.72 3.59
CA THR A 39 -5.28 15.40 4.06
C THR A 39 -5.33 14.21 5.00
N ALA A 40 -4.60 13.15 4.67
CA ALA A 40 -4.40 12.02 5.58
C ALA A 40 -3.40 12.40 6.68
N VAL A 41 -3.86 12.37 7.92
CA VAL A 41 -3.07 12.52 9.13
C VAL A 41 -2.79 11.14 9.69
N LEU A 42 -1.50 10.85 9.90
CA LEU A 42 -1.00 9.60 10.44
C LEU A 42 -0.37 9.88 11.80
N GLY A 43 -0.88 9.25 12.86
CA GLY A 43 -0.20 9.22 14.15
C GLY A 43 0.98 8.24 14.14
N PRO A 44 1.79 8.19 15.21
CA PRO A 44 3.01 7.38 15.24
C PRO A 44 2.77 5.88 14.91
N LEU A 45 1.66 5.32 15.40
CA LEU A 45 1.29 3.93 15.11
C LEU A 45 0.84 3.75 13.66
N GLU A 46 0.04 4.67 13.13
CA GLU A 46 -0.40 4.63 11.74
C GLU A 46 0.78 4.81 10.77
N VAL A 47 1.77 5.64 11.09
CA VAL A 47 3.02 5.76 10.32
C VAL A 47 3.78 4.43 10.31
N GLY A 48 3.88 3.75 11.46
CA GLY A 48 4.51 2.43 11.55
C GLY A 48 3.81 1.39 10.66
N ARG A 49 2.48 1.38 10.66
CA ARG A 49 1.67 0.50 9.79
C ARG A 49 1.80 0.87 8.31
N PHE A 50 1.83 2.16 8.00
CA PHE A 50 2.01 2.63 6.62
C PHE A 50 3.36 2.18 6.05
N ARG A 51 4.43 2.28 6.85
CA ARG A 51 5.76 1.77 6.48
C ARG A 51 5.76 0.26 6.24
N ALA A 52 5.06 -0.51 7.08
CA ALA A 52 4.93 -1.96 6.89
C ALA A 52 4.19 -2.28 5.59
N ALA A 53 3.05 -1.63 5.34
CA ALA A 53 2.29 -1.80 4.11
C ALA A 53 3.11 -1.45 2.84
N LEU A 54 3.86 -0.35 2.86
CA LEU A 54 4.75 0.01 1.75
C LEU A 54 5.85 -1.04 1.53
N ARG A 55 6.43 -1.56 2.62
CA ARG A 55 7.45 -2.62 2.52
C ARG A 55 6.86 -3.89 1.90
N ASP A 56 5.69 -4.30 2.36
CA ASP A 56 5.03 -5.51 1.87
C ASP A 56 4.67 -5.36 0.38
N ALA A 57 4.19 -4.18 -0.03
CA ALA A 57 3.93 -3.85 -1.44
C ALA A 57 5.19 -3.92 -2.32
N VAL A 58 6.34 -3.42 -1.85
CA VAL A 58 7.60 -3.52 -2.60
C VAL A 58 8.09 -4.97 -2.70
N VAL A 59 7.90 -5.78 -1.65
CA VAL A 59 8.26 -7.20 -1.68
C VAL A 59 7.38 -7.95 -2.68
N HIS A 60 6.08 -7.65 -2.73
CA HIS A 60 5.16 -8.23 -3.70
C HIS A 60 5.50 -7.82 -5.14
N LEU A 61 5.79 -6.54 -5.36
CA LEU A 61 6.27 -6.01 -6.63
C LEU A 61 7.52 -6.77 -7.13
N ALA A 62 8.50 -6.97 -6.24
CA ALA A 62 9.72 -7.69 -6.57
C ALA A 62 9.51 -9.19 -6.82
N GLN A 63 8.39 -9.78 -6.38
CA GLN A 63 8.07 -11.18 -6.66
C GLN A 63 7.47 -11.34 -8.07
N HIS A 64 6.58 -10.42 -8.47
CA HIS A 64 5.99 -10.39 -9.81
C HIS A 64 7.04 -10.25 -10.92
N ASP A 65 8.06 -9.40 -10.72
CA ASP A 65 9.17 -9.23 -11.67
C ASP A 65 9.99 -10.53 -11.89
N GLN A 66 10.00 -11.43 -10.90
CA GLN A 66 10.74 -12.69 -10.96
C GLN A 66 9.90 -13.83 -11.56
N ASP A 67 8.58 -13.80 -11.38
CA ASP A 67 7.66 -14.77 -11.98
C ASP A 67 7.61 -14.62 -13.51
N GLU A 68 7.65 -13.38 -14.05
CA GLU A 68 7.73 -13.15 -15.51
C GLU A 68 9.07 -13.61 -16.11
N ALA A 69 10.18 -13.51 -15.36
CA ALA A 69 11.49 -13.98 -15.80
C ALA A 69 11.62 -15.52 -15.82
N GLY A 70 10.70 -16.24 -15.15
CA GLY A 70 10.71 -17.71 -15.02
C GLY A 70 9.95 -18.48 -16.11
N GLU A 71 9.10 -17.81 -16.91
CA GLU A 71 8.22 -18.46 -17.90
C GLU A 71 8.87 -18.64 -19.30
N THR A 72 10.12 -18.20 -19.52
CA THR A 72 10.78 -18.28 -20.85
C THR A 72 11.80 -19.43 -21.00
N VAL A 73 11.60 -20.60 -20.39
CA VAL A 73 12.47 -21.79 -20.60
C VAL A 73 11.77 -22.90 -21.35
#